data_AF-A0A0C9ZEC4-F1
#
_entry.id   AF-A0A0C9ZEC4-F1
#
_cell.length_a   1.000
_cell.length_b   1.000
_cell.length_c   1.000
_cell.angle_alpha   90.00
_cell.angle_beta   90.00
_cell.angle_gamma   90.00
#
_symmetry.space_group_name_H-M   'P 1'
#
loop_
_entity.id
_entity.type
_entity.pdbx_description
1 polymer ?
#
loop_
_entity_poly.entity_id
_entity_poly.type
_entity_poly.pdbx_seq_one_letter_code
_entity_poly.pdbx_strand_id
1 'polypeptide(L)'
;MASTSTPPLIQDISFSREAENLGILFAGFVTSSLLYGGTIFQTYAYYSRFPQDSNHIRYFVIFLAIVDTATSASVSAVLYHFLIDMYDIPVDVLVAPVSMCVQYALSFILVFASQL
;
A
#
# COMPACT_ATOMS: atom_id res chain seq x y z
N MET A 1 -42.65 3.54 -0.50
CA MET A 1 -41.82 4.60 0.11
C MET A 1 -41.95 4.48 1.62
N ALA A 2 -41.08 3.70 2.26
CA ALA A 2 -40.99 3.62 3.71
C ALA A 2 -39.52 3.86 4.06
N SER A 3 -39.24 5.10 4.44
CA SER A 3 -37.94 5.54 4.96
C SER A 3 -37.83 4.99 6.39
N THR A 4 -37.25 3.80 6.53
CA THR A 4 -36.95 3.22 7.84
C THR A 4 -35.84 4.05 8.48
N SER A 5 -36.23 4.99 9.34
CA SER A 5 -35.31 5.82 10.12
C SER A 5 -34.59 4.94 11.15
N THR A 6 -33.35 4.55 10.84
CA THR A 6 -32.42 4.00 11.81
C THR A 6 -32.26 4.97 12.99
N PRO A 7 -32.14 4.46 14.24
CA PRO A 7 -31.98 5.32 15.41
C PRO A 7 -30.71 6.18 15.26
N PRO A 8 -30.75 7.48 15.61
CA PRO A 8 -29.64 8.41 15.38
C PRO A 8 -28.31 7.94 15.98
N LEU A 9 -28.37 7.22 17.11
CA LEU A 9 -27.19 6.66 17.78
C LEU A 9 -26.41 5.64 16.92
N ILE A 10 -27.10 4.83 16.10
CA ILE A 10 -26.44 3.78 15.31
C ILE A 10 -25.69 4.41 14.13
N GLN A 11 -26.26 5.45 13.53
CA GLN A 11 -25.66 6.16 12.40
C GLN A 11 -24.45 6.99 12.82
N ASP A 12 -24.48 7.60 14.02
CA ASP A 12 -23.31 8.30 14.58
C ASP A 12 -22.15 7.34 14.87
N ILE A 13 -22.44 6.15 15.43
CA ILE A 13 -21.41 5.14 15.71
C ILE A 13 -20.82 4.55 14.43
N SER A 14 -21.61 4.34 13.37
CA SER A 14 -21.07 3.87 12.09
C SER A 14 -20.19 4.93 11.45
N PHE A 15 -20.63 6.18 11.43
CA PHE A 15 -19.85 7.29 10.87
C PHE A 15 -18.51 7.49 11.61
N SER A 16 -18.51 7.43 12.94
CA SER A 16 -17.28 7.58 13.73
C SER A 16 -16.27 6.46 13.43
N ARG A 17 -16.76 5.23 13.25
CA ARG A 17 -15.91 4.06 12.94
C ARG A 17 -15.31 4.12 11.55
N GLU A 18 -16.06 4.60 10.56
CA GLU A 18 -15.55 4.77 9.20
C GLU A 18 -14.44 5.82 9.15
N ALA A 19 -14.63 6.95 9.84
CA ALA A 19 -13.61 7.98 9.96
C ALA A 19 -12.33 7.48 10.65
N GLU A 20 -12.45 6.70 11.73
CA GLU A 20 -11.30 6.07 12.40
C GLU A 20 -10.54 5.10 11.47
N ASN A 21 -11.26 4.25 10.74
CA ASN A 21 -10.65 3.29 9.82
C ASN A 21 -9.86 3.98 8.69
N LEU A 22 -10.41 5.05 8.11
CA LEU A 22 -9.71 5.85 7.10
C LEU A 22 -8.46 6.52 7.68
N GLY A 23 -8.55 7.02 8.91
CA GLY A 23 -7.40 7.60 9.63
C GLY A 23 -6.28 6.58 9.86
N ILE A 24 -6.62 5.36 10.28
CA ILE A 24 -5.66 4.26 10.49
C ILE A 24 -5.03 3.82 9.17
N LEU A 25 -5.82 3.71 8.09
CA LEU A 25 -5.31 3.37 6.75
C LEU A 25 -4.30 4.41 6.25
N PHE A 26 -4.60 5.69 6.41
CA PHE A 26 -3.69 6.77 6.06
C PHE A 26 -2.41 6.74 6.88
N ALA A 27 -2.51 6.56 8.20
CA ALA A 27 -1.34 6.45 9.09
C ALA A 27 -0.45 5.25 8.73
N GLY A 28 -1.06 4.11 8.39
CA GLY A 28 -0.37 2.92 7.89
C GLY A 28 0.38 3.19 6.59
N PHE A 29 -0.25 3.89 5.64
CA PHE A 29 0.39 4.28 4.38
C PHE A 29 1.58 5.22 4.59
N VAL A 30 1.44 6.26 5.41
CA VAL A 30 2.54 7.20 5.71
C VAL A 30 3.72 6.44 6.33
N THR A 31 3.44 5.53 7.26
CA THR A 31 4.47 4.68 7.88
C THR A 31 5.16 3.78 6.86
N SER A 32 4.39 3.16 5.96
CA SER A 32 4.93 2.33 4.87
C SER A 32 5.79 3.14 3.90
N SER A 33 5.37 4.35 3.53
CA SER A 33 6.13 5.25 2.67
C SER A 33 7.46 5.70 3.31
N LEU A 34 7.51 5.84 4.63
CA LEU A 34 8.77 6.14 5.34
C LEU A 34 9.73 4.95 5.29
N LEU A 35 9.22 3.72 5.50
CA LEU A 35 10.02 2.49 5.41
C LEU A 35 10.57 2.29 3.99
N TYR A 36 9.79 2.60 2.95
CA TYR A 36 10.23 2.58 1.55
C TYR A 36 11.45 3.48 1.31
N GLY A 37 11.49 4.67 1.93
CA GLY A 37 12.67 5.54 1.89
C GLY A 37 13.94 4.86 2.44
N GLY A 38 13.77 3.99 3.44
CA GLY A 38 14.83 3.12 3.98
C GLY A 38 15.35 2.12 2.96
N THR A 39 14.48 1.48 2.18
CA THR A 39 14.86 0.50 1.13
C THR A 39 15.71 1.15 0.03
N ILE A 40 15.37 2.40 -0.36
CA ILE A 40 16.17 3.18 -1.32
C ILE A 40 17.55 3.52 -0.73
N PHE A 41 17.60 3.91 0.55
CA PHE A 41 18.87 4.18 1.22
C PHE A 41 19.75 2.93 1.31
N GLN A 42 19.16 1.77 1.63
CA GLN A 42 19.87 0.48 1.65
C GLN A 42 20.45 0.13 0.28
N THR A 43 19.66 0.34 -0.79
CA THR A 43 20.09 0.13 -2.17
C THR A 43 21.28 1.03 -2.52
N TYR A 44 21.20 2.32 -2.17
CA TYR A 44 22.30 3.27 -2.40
C TYR A 44 23.56 2.91 -1.61
N ALA A 45 23.41 2.54 -0.33
CA ALA A 45 24.51 2.14 0.53
C ALA A 45 25.24 0.89 -0.02
N TYR A 46 24.50 -0.08 -0.56
CA TYR A 46 25.07 -1.27 -1.21
C TYR A 46 25.97 -0.89 -2.40
N TYR A 47 25.46 -0.03 -3.30
CA TYR A 47 26.21 0.45 -4.47
C TYR A 47 27.47 1.24 -4.11
N SER A 48 27.45 1.95 -2.99
CA SER A 48 28.59 2.74 -2.49
C SER A 48 29.66 1.88 -1.82
N ARG A 49 29.26 0.84 -1.07
CA ARG A 49 30.17 0.02 -0.25
C ARG A 49 30.88 -1.08 -1.05
N PHE A 50 30.24 -1.65 -2.08
CA PHE A 50 30.78 -2.79 -2.83
C PHE A 50 30.90 -2.51 -4.34
N PRO A 51 31.85 -1.66 -4.76
CA PRO A 51 32.02 -1.31 -6.18
C PRO A 51 32.60 -2.45 -7.03
N GLN A 52 33.21 -3.48 -6.42
CA GLN A 52 33.84 -4.62 -7.11
C GLN A 52 32.99 -5.90 -7.12
N ASP A 53 31.76 -5.86 -6.58
CA ASP A 53 30.90 -7.04 -6.54
C ASP A 53 30.35 -7.43 -7.91
N SER A 54 29.97 -8.70 -8.05
CA SER A 54 29.52 -9.26 -9.34
C SER A 54 28.33 -8.47 -9.92
N ASN A 55 28.38 -8.21 -11.23
CA ASN A 55 27.32 -7.47 -11.94
C ASN A 55 25.92 -8.12 -11.77
N HIS A 56 25.86 -9.43 -11.50
CA HIS A 56 24.61 -10.15 -11.23
C HIS A 56 23.87 -9.60 -10.00
N ILE A 57 24.57 -9.35 -8.89
CA ILE A 57 23.93 -8.85 -7.65
C ILE A 57 23.48 -7.41 -7.85
N ARG A 58 24.24 -6.60 -8.60
CA ARG A 58 23.81 -5.24 -8.98
C ARG A 58 22.49 -5.24 -9.74
N TYR A 59 22.37 -6.03 -10.81
CA TYR A 59 21.12 -6.10 -11.58
C TYR A 59 19.95 -6.60 -10.72
N PHE A 60 20.21 -7.55 -9.83
CA PHE A 60 19.21 -8.08 -8.91
C PHE A 60 18.71 -7.01 -7.92
N VAL A 61 19.60 -6.20 -7.35
CA VAL A 61 19.24 -5.10 -6.44
C VAL A 61 18.42 -4.02 -7.16
N ILE A 62 18.77 -3.65 -8.40
CA ILE A 62 17.96 -2.71 -9.20
C ILE A 62 16.58 -3.29 -9.49
N PHE A 63 16.51 -4.58 -9.85
CA PHE A 63 15.24 -5.26 -10.10
C PHE A 63 14.34 -5.23 -8.86
N LEU A 64 14.89 -5.57 -7.69
CA LEU A 64 14.16 -5.49 -6.43
C LEU A 64 13.67 -4.07 -6.14
N ALA A 65 14.52 -3.05 -6.35
CA ALA A 65 14.12 -1.65 -6.16
C ALA A 65 12.94 -1.26 -7.07
N ILE A 66 12.96 -1.66 -8.35
CA ILE A 66 11.86 -1.37 -9.29
C ILE A 66 10.55 -2.05 -8.84
N VAL A 67 10.62 -3.32 -8.43
CA VAL A 67 9.43 -4.07 -7.97
C VAL A 67 8.88 -3.48 -6.67
N ASP A 68 9.75 -3.04 -5.75
CA ASP A 68 9.35 -2.37 -4.51
C ASP A 68 8.68 -1.02 -4.79
N THR A 69 9.25 -0.22 -5.71
CA THR A 69 8.63 1.04 -6.16
C THR A 69 7.26 0.80 -6.78
N ALA A 70 7.10 -0.22 -7.63
CA ALA A 70 5.82 -0.54 -8.26
C ALA A 70 4.76 -0.99 -7.23
N THR A 71 5.19 -1.73 -6.21
CA THR A 71 4.33 -2.16 -5.10
C THR A 71 3.86 -0.94 -4.31
N SER A 72 4.78 -0.05 -3.92
CA SER A 72 4.48 1.18 -3.18
C SER A 72 3.56 2.13 -3.97
N ALA A 73 3.78 2.27 -5.27
CA ALA A 73 2.90 3.04 -6.17
C ALA A 73 1.49 2.43 -6.25
N SER A 74 1.38 1.10 -6.29
CA SER A 74 0.08 0.42 -6.27
C SER A 74 -0.66 0.65 -4.95
N VAL A 75 0.03 0.64 -3.81
CA VAL A 75 -0.56 0.97 -2.50
C VAL A 75 -1.08 2.41 -2.49
N SER A 76 -0.31 3.35 -3.06
CA SER A 76 -0.74 4.76 -3.16
C SER A 76 -2.00 4.92 -4.02
N ALA A 77 -2.12 4.19 -5.13
CA ALA A 77 -3.31 4.20 -5.97
C ALA A 77 -4.54 3.58 -5.27
N VAL A 78 -4.33 2.51 -4.49
CA VAL A 78 -5.38 1.92 -3.65
C VAL A 78 -5.85 2.92 -2.60
N LEU A 79 -4.91 3.58 -1.91
CA LEU A 79 -5.25 4.58 -0.90
C LEU A 79 -6.02 5.75 -1.49
N TYR A 80 -5.65 6.23 -2.69
CA TYR A 80 -6.38 7.29 -3.39
C TYR A 80 -7.85 6.89 -3.63
N HIS A 81 -8.08 5.67 -4.11
CA HIS A 81 -9.45 5.15 -4.29
C HIS A 81 -10.23 5.09 -2.97
N PHE A 82 -9.60 4.64 -1.88
CA PHE A 82 -10.25 4.54 -0.57
C PHE A 82 -10.50 5.89 0.12
N LEU A 83 -9.58 6.86 -0.01
CA LEU A 83 -9.70 8.16 0.65
C LEU A 83 -10.55 9.18 -0.12
N ILE A 84 -10.55 9.12 -1.46
CA ILE A 84 -11.13 10.17 -2.31
C ILE A 84 -12.37 9.70 -3.04
N ASP A 85 -12.33 8.54 -3.72
CA ASP A 85 -13.49 8.07 -4.50
C ASP A 85 -14.57 7.43 -3.62
N MET A 86 -14.19 6.76 -2.53
CA MET A 86 -15.11 6.03 -1.66
C MET A 86 -15.52 6.80 -0.39
N TYR A 87 -15.18 8.08 -0.29
CA TYR A 87 -15.44 8.89 0.92
C TYR A 87 -16.94 9.00 1.28
N ASP A 88 -17.85 8.80 0.31
CA ASP A 88 -19.30 8.96 0.49
C ASP A 88 -20.12 7.71 0.08
N ILE A 89 -19.46 6.57 -0.16
CA ILE A 89 -20.12 5.34 -0.64
C ILE A 89 -20.07 4.27 0.46
N PRO A 90 -21.22 3.70 0.90
CA PRO A 90 -21.23 2.65 1.91
C PRO A 90 -20.44 1.43 1.42
N VAL A 91 -19.58 0.91 2.31
CA VAL A 91 -18.62 -0.20 2.09
C VAL A 91 -19.24 -1.56 1.69
N ASP A 92 -20.54 -1.61 1.43
CA ASP A 92 -21.28 -2.82 1.06
C ASP A 92 -21.04 -3.26 -0.40
N VAL A 93 -20.38 -2.40 -1.21
CA VAL A 93 -19.93 -2.71 -2.59
C VAL A 93 -18.42 -2.54 -2.69
N LEU A 94 -17.68 -3.17 -1.77
CA LEU A 94 -16.22 -3.21 -1.83
C LEU A 94 -15.74 -4.24 -2.86
N VAL A 95 -15.83 -3.88 -4.14
CA VAL A 95 -15.16 -4.62 -5.21
C VAL A 95 -13.66 -4.37 -5.04
N ALA A 96 -12.91 -5.43 -4.72
CA ALA A 96 -11.46 -5.35 -4.57
C ALA A 96 -10.85 -4.71 -5.84
N PRO A 97 -10.23 -3.52 -5.73
CA PRO A 97 -9.63 -2.88 -6.88
C PRO A 97 -8.50 -3.76 -7.41
N VAL A 98 -8.38 -3.87 -8.73
CA VAL A 98 -7.38 -4.71 -9.41
C VAL A 98 -5.96 -4.41 -8.89
N SER A 99 -5.71 -3.17 -8.46
CA SER A 99 -4.48 -2.71 -7.81
C SER A 99 -4.08 -3.51 -6.55
N MET A 100 -5.03 -4.02 -5.75
CA MET A 100 -4.75 -4.88 -4.60
C MET A 100 -4.20 -6.24 -5.03
N CYS A 101 -4.78 -6.82 -6.09
CA CYS A 101 -4.33 -8.10 -6.62
C CYS A 101 -2.91 -7.98 -7.19
N VAL A 102 -2.64 -6.89 -7.90
CA VAL A 102 -1.30 -6.55 -8.40
C VAL A 102 -0.30 -6.34 -7.26
N GLN A 103 -0.70 -5.62 -6.19
CA GLN A 103 0.15 -5.39 -5.02
C GLN A 103 0.58 -6.71 -4.35
N TYR A 104 -0.37 -7.62 -4.09
CA TYR A 104 -0.04 -8.90 -3.46
C TYR A 104 0.85 -9.75 -4.38
N ALA A 105 0.58 -9.79 -5.68
CA ALA A 105 1.42 -10.52 -6.64
C ALA A 105 2.86 -10.00 -6.67
N LEU A 106 3.04 -8.67 -6.70
CA LEU A 106 4.37 -8.04 -6.67
C LEU A 106 5.10 -8.33 -5.35
N SER A 107 4.37 -8.31 -4.23
CA SER A 107 4.93 -8.62 -2.90
C SER A 107 5.45 -10.06 -2.84
N PHE A 108 4.70 -11.02 -3.38
CA PHE A 108 5.15 -12.41 -3.47
C PHE A 108 6.42 -12.57 -4.32
N ILE A 109 6.50 -11.87 -5.45
CA ILE A 109 7.67 -11.89 -6.33
C ILE A 109 8.90 -11.31 -5.60
N LEU A 110 8.74 -10.19 -4.90
CA LEU A 110 9.83 -9.55 -4.16
C LEU A 110 10.36 -10.43 -3.02
N VAL A 111 9.45 -11.09 -2.29
CA VAL A 111 9.81 -12.02 -1.20
C VAL A 111 10.52 -13.26 -1.74
N PHE A 112 10.06 -13.81 -2.87
CA PHE A 112 10.70 -14.98 -3.48
C PHE A 112 12.07 -14.61 -4.08
N ALA A 113 12.15 -13.48 -4.78
CA ALA A 113 13.38 -12.96 -5.33
C ALA A 113 14.42 -12.77 -4.21
N SER A 114 14.07 -12.07 -3.13
CA SER A 114 15.00 -11.75 -2.04
C SER A 114 15.51 -12.95 -1.23
N GLN A 115 14.86 -14.11 -1.36
CA GLN A 115 15.27 -15.37 -0.70
C GLN A 115 16.13 -16.29 -1.58
N LEU A 116 16.32 -15.95 -2.86
CA LEU A 116 17.15 -16.70 -3.82
C LEU A 116 18.60 -16.19 -3.80
#